data_AF-A0AAW1N410-F1
#
_entry.id   AF-A0AAW1N410-F1
#
_cell.length_a   1.000
_cell.length_b   1.000
_cell.length_c   1.000
_cell.angle_alpha   90.00
_cell.angle_beta   90.00
_cell.angle_gamma   90.00
#
_symmetry.space_group_name_H-M   'P 1'
#
loop_
_entity.id
_entity.type
_entity.pdbx_description
1 polymer ?
#
loop_
_entity_poly.entity_id
_entity_poly.type
_entity_poly.pdbx_seq_one_letter_code
_entity_poly.pdbx_strand_id
1 'polypeptide(L)'
;MDDVKGYFDYCISEQCLTSEDFTKTKKLLIELGYRTIAINQILEEANLEPKKKKKKGEPRDVIDIVPPPVDVSKFEDNGPLKILNRLTIIFSNQDIFNKITKSPNYKKYHIVAVLPLTQNAIQFTCSNIDADILSYDPESKIPYKLTRKMYNQLIEKGFHYEILYAPVIQDSTQRKNMIQTSHIYHSFGKSKSVIISSGATSRMLIRGPYDIINLGIIFGLSEEQAKNSILYCARNVYLNAVGRSRGKTIMFVENVCENSDENNRNVIKEVDVLEEDEEEMELEQPAQKKTKQ
;
A
#
# COMPACT_ATOMS: atom_id res chain seq x y z
N MET A 1 5.79 -18.74 0.19
CA MET A 1 5.17 -17.43 -0.17
C MET A 1 5.76 -16.99 -1.50
N ASP A 2 4.96 -16.46 -2.42
CA ASP A 2 5.48 -15.86 -3.66
C ASP A 2 6.54 -14.80 -3.31
N ASP A 3 7.78 -15.05 -3.68
CA ASP A 3 8.90 -14.19 -3.32
C ASP A 3 8.94 -13.00 -4.28
N VAL A 4 8.23 -11.92 -3.93
CA VAL A 4 8.23 -10.72 -4.77
C VAL A 4 9.54 -9.97 -4.58
N LYS A 5 10.37 -9.99 -5.62
CA LYS A 5 11.71 -9.39 -5.66
C LYS A 5 11.81 -8.32 -6.73
N GLY A 6 12.58 -7.27 -6.46
CA GLY A 6 12.86 -6.18 -7.40
C GLY A 6 12.18 -4.86 -7.01
N TYR A 7 12.11 -3.94 -7.96
CA TYR A 7 11.45 -2.65 -7.76
C TYR A 7 9.95 -2.75 -8.05
N PHE A 8 9.19 -1.95 -7.33
CA PHE A 8 7.73 -1.94 -7.35
C PHE A 8 7.21 -0.59 -7.82
N ASP A 9 6.11 -0.59 -8.58
CA ASP A 9 5.32 0.62 -8.85
C ASP A 9 3.83 0.31 -8.72
N TYR A 10 3.16 0.94 -7.76
CA TYR A 10 1.77 0.63 -7.45
C TYR A 10 0.75 1.59 -8.04
N CYS A 11 1.13 2.55 -8.88
CA CYS A 11 0.19 3.55 -9.38
C CYS A 11 0.31 3.82 -10.87
N ILE A 12 0.07 2.81 -11.71
CA ILE A 12 0.00 3.00 -13.17
C ILE A 12 -1.46 3.16 -13.57
N SER A 13 -1.80 4.25 -14.26
CA SER A 13 -3.18 4.48 -14.73
C SER A 13 -3.59 3.46 -15.79
N GLU A 14 -4.88 3.11 -15.84
CA GLU A 14 -5.48 2.30 -16.90
C GLU A 14 -5.26 2.87 -18.31
N GLN A 15 -5.07 4.18 -18.42
CA GLN A 15 -4.80 4.83 -19.72
C GLN A 15 -3.50 4.34 -20.36
N CYS A 16 -2.55 3.88 -19.55
CA CYS A 16 -1.32 3.25 -20.04
C CYS A 16 -1.55 1.81 -20.58
N LEU A 17 -2.76 1.26 -20.46
CA LEU A 17 -3.11 -0.12 -20.83
C LEU A 17 -3.88 -0.28 -22.15
N THR A 18 -4.01 0.76 -22.97
CA THR A 18 -4.43 0.57 -24.37
C THR A 18 -3.56 -0.50 -25.01
N SER A 19 -4.15 -1.49 -25.70
CA SER A 19 -3.46 -2.74 -26.07
C SER A 19 -2.13 -2.53 -26.82
N GLU A 20 -2.05 -1.49 -27.65
CA GLU A 20 -0.82 -1.12 -28.37
C GLU A 20 0.24 -0.43 -27.49
N ASP A 21 -0.18 0.40 -26.54
CA ASP A 21 0.70 1.13 -25.64
C ASP A 21 1.15 0.27 -24.47
N PHE A 22 0.35 -0.71 -24.07
CA PHE A 22 0.66 -1.58 -22.94
C PHE A 22 1.90 -2.42 -23.21
N THR A 23 1.99 -3.07 -24.37
CA THR A 23 3.15 -3.91 -24.73
C THR A 23 4.44 -3.10 -24.72
N LYS A 24 4.38 -1.88 -25.25
CA LYS A 24 5.48 -0.91 -25.21
C LYS A 24 5.81 -0.55 -23.76
N THR A 25 4.82 -0.19 -22.96
CA THR A 25 4.99 0.24 -21.57
C THR A 25 5.56 -0.88 -20.70
N LYS A 26 5.07 -2.12 -20.85
CA LYS A 26 5.58 -3.34 -20.23
C LYS A 26 7.06 -3.54 -20.55
N LYS A 27 7.45 -3.43 -21.83
CA LYS A 27 8.86 -3.54 -22.24
C LYS A 27 9.73 -2.50 -21.54
N LEU A 28 9.28 -1.23 -21.52
CA LEU A 28 9.99 -0.14 -20.84
C LEU A 28 10.12 -0.38 -19.33
N LEU A 29 9.06 -0.85 -18.66
CA LEU A 29 9.10 -1.13 -17.22
C LEU A 29 10.10 -2.24 -16.88
N ILE A 30 10.16 -3.28 -17.70
CA ILE A 30 11.14 -4.37 -17.55
C ILE A 30 12.56 -3.85 -17.79
N GLU A 31 12.78 -3.01 -18.82
CA GLU A 31 14.07 -2.38 -19.12
C GLU A 31 14.55 -1.47 -17.97
N LEU A 32 13.63 -0.75 -17.31
CA LEU A 32 13.93 0.07 -16.13
C LEU A 32 14.16 -0.76 -14.85
N GLY A 33 13.86 -2.05 -14.87
CA GLY A 33 14.10 -2.98 -13.76
C GLY A 33 12.91 -3.21 -12.83
N TYR A 34 11.70 -2.76 -13.17
CA TYR A 34 10.49 -3.07 -12.41
C TYR A 34 10.11 -4.54 -12.57
N ARG A 35 9.70 -5.15 -11.47
CA ARG A 35 9.29 -6.57 -11.42
C ARG A 35 7.84 -6.74 -10.99
N THR A 36 7.30 -5.81 -10.24
CA THR A 36 5.90 -5.83 -9.81
C THR A 36 5.27 -4.47 -10.04
N ILE A 37 4.15 -4.48 -10.73
CA ILE A 37 3.38 -3.27 -11.00
C ILE A 37 1.93 -3.44 -10.54
N ALA A 38 1.27 -2.33 -10.19
CA ALA A 38 -0.18 -2.33 -10.00
C ALA A 38 -0.87 -1.32 -10.91
N ILE A 39 -1.94 -1.80 -11.53
CA ILE A 39 -2.86 -1.02 -12.35
C ILE A 39 -3.86 -0.36 -11.43
N ASN A 40 -3.91 0.97 -11.44
CA ASN A 40 -4.78 1.75 -10.60
C ASN A 40 -6.11 2.06 -11.30
N GLN A 41 -7.21 1.61 -10.69
CA GLN A 41 -8.57 2.03 -11.00
C GLN A 41 -9.06 3.03 -9.96
N ILE A 42 -9.62 4.15 -10.40
CA ILE A 42 -10.14 5.18 -9.50
C ILE A 42 -11.66 5.04 -9.39
N LEU A 43 -12.16 4.99 -8.16
CA LEU A 43 -13.58 4.99 -7.85
C LEU A 43 -13.96 6.30 -7.15
N GLU A 44 -14.69 7.14 -7.88
CA GLU A 44 -15.22 8.41 -7.39
C GLU A 44 -16.66 8.27 -6.88
N GLU A 45 -17.02 9.07 -5.86
CA GLU A 45 -18.36 9.08 -5.27
C GLU A 45 -19.47 9.35 -6.31
N ALA A 46 -19.20 10.20 -7.30
CA ALA A 46 -20.14 10.56 -8.36
C ALA A 46 -20.51 9.37 -9.27
N ASN A 47 -19.65 8.36 -9.37
CA ASN A 47 -19.88 7.17 -10.19
C ASN A 47 -20.74 6.11 -9.49
N LEU A 48 -21.08 6.32 -8.21
CA LEU A 48 -21.86 5.38 -7.39
C LEU A 48 -23.37 5.62 -7.49
N GLU A 49 -23.80 6.71 -8.14
CA GLU A 49 -25.22 6.93 -8.41
C GLU A 49 -25.69 5.98 -9.53
N PRO A 50 -26.71 5.14 -9.28
CA PRO A 50 -27.21 4.25 -10.31
C PRO A 50 -27.75 5.07 -11.47
N LYS A 51 -27.17 4.90 -12.67
CA LYS A 51 -27.68 5.48 -13.92
C LYS A 51 -29.15 5.06 -14.10
N LYS A 52 -30.06 5.99 -13.78
CA LYS A 52 -31.52 6.02 -14.01
C LYS A 52 -32.29 4.71 -13.73
N LYS A 53 -33.26 4.78 -12.81
CA LYS A 53 -34.33 3.77 -12.65
C LYS A 53 -34.95 3.42 -14.01
N LYS A 54 -34.59 2.27 -14.57
CA LYS A 54 -35.29 1.70 -15.73
C LYS A 54 -36.66 1.14 -15.32
N LYS A 55 -37.60 1.19 -16.25
CA LYS A 55 -39.01 0.76 -16.07
C LYS A 55 -39.08 -0.71 -15.64
N LYS A 56 -40.12 -1.00 -14.85
CA LYS A 56 -40.44 -2.29 -14.21
C LYS A 56 -40.58 -3.40 -15.28
N GLY A 57 -39.61 -4.34 -15.39
CA GLY A 57 -39.76 -5.53 -16.25
C GLY A 57 -38.49 -6.17 -16.85
N GLU A 58 -37.34 -5.50 -16.89
CA GLU A 58 -36.09 -6.10 -17.42
C GLU A 58 -35.31 -6.86 -16.34
N PRO A 59 -34.60 -7.96 -16.67
CA PRO A 59 -33.72 -8.66 -15.73
C PRO A 59 -32.66 -7.67 -15.25
N ARG A 60 -32.57 -7.52 -13.92
CA ARG A 60 -31.60 -6.63 -13.29
C ARG A 60 -30.24 -7.30 -13.37
N ASP A 61 -29.44 -6.97 -14.39
CA ASP A 61 -28.01 -7.07 -14.23
C ASP A 61 -27.66 -6.12 -13.09
N VAL A 62 -27.36 -6.68 -11.92
CA VAL A 62 -26.90 -5.92 -10.76
C VAL A 62 -25.51 -5.42 -11.12
N ILE A 63 -25.45 -4.27 -11.80
CA ILE A 63 -24.19 -3.59 -12.08
C ILE A 63 -23.62 -3.21 -10.72
N ASP A 64 -22.54 -3.89 -10.36
CA ASP A 64 -21.85 -3.67 -9.11
C ASP A 64 -21.32 -2.23 -9.06
N ILE A 65 -21.28 -1.67 -7.86
CA ILE A 65 -20.88 -0.29 -7.59
C ILE A 65 -19.38 -0.11 -7.88
N VAL A 66 -18.60 -1.19 -7.70
CA VAL A 66 -17.17 -1.22 -7.98
C VAL A 66 -16.94 -1.86 -9.36
N PRO A 67 -16.17 -1.22 -10.25
CA PRO A 67 -15.85 -1.80 -11.55
C PRO A 67 -15.17 -3.17 -11.38
N PRO A 68 -15.29 -4.07 -12.36
CA PRO A 68 -14.47 -5.27 -12.36
C PRO A 68 -12.99 -4.88 -12.56
N PRO A 69 -12.06 -5.57 -11.88
CA PRO A 69 -10.63 -5.35 -12.10
C PRO A 69 -10.25 -5.68 -13.54
N VAL A 70 -9.20 -5.04 -14.05
CA VAL A 70 -8.69 -5.28 -15.40
C VAL A 70 -8.25 -6.75 -15.54
N ASP A 71 -8.68 -7.39 -16.63
CA ASP A 71 -8.26 -8.74 -17.00
C ASP A 71 -6.76 -8.75 -17.36
N VAL A 72 -5.93 -8.99 -16.35
CA VAL A 72 -4.47 -9.08 -16.47
C VAL A 72 -4.00 -10.32 -17.24
N SER A 73 -4.83 -11.36 -17.36
CA SER A 73 -4.52 -12.59 -18.11
C SER A 73 -4.24 -12.35 -19.60
N LYS A 74 -4.79 -11.28 -20.19
CA LYS A 74 -4.49 -10.87 -21.58
C LYS A 74 -3.07 -10.34 -21.76
N PHE A 75 -2.41 -10.03 -20.66
CA PHE A 75 -1.13 -9.34 -20.58
C PHE A 75 -0.06 -10.19 -19.88
N GLU A 76 -0.45 -11.34 -19.32
CA GLU A 76 0.42 -12.37 -18.79
C GLU A 76 1.04 -13.18 -19.95
N ASP A 77 1.97 -12.58 -20.67
CA ASP A 77 3.03 -13.37 -21.29
C ASP A 77 3.92 -13.92 -20.16
N ASN A 78 4.57 -15.08 -20.37
CA ASN A 78 5.56 -15.72 -19.46
C ASN A 78 6.81 -14.86 -19.15
N GLY A 79 6.67 -13.55 -19.07
CA GLY A 79 7.70 -12.60 -18.67
C GLY A 79 7.77 -12.45 -17.15
N PRO A 80 8.85 -11.83 -16.65
CA PRO A 80 9.13 -11.75 -15.22
C PRO A 80 8.41 -10.60 -14.50
N LEU A 81 7.39 -10.00 -15.13
CA LEU A 81 6.67 -8.84 -14.61
C LEU A 81 5.33 -9.30 -14.01
N LYS A 82 5.18 -9.17 -12.69
CA LYS A 82 3.93 -9.43 -11.97
C LYS A 82 3.02 -8.22 -12.05
N ILE A 83 1.79 -8.41 -12.50
CA ILE A 83 0.80 -7.34 -12.64
C ILE A 83 -0.28 -7.54 -11.58
N LEU A 84 -0.53 -6.51 -10.80
CA LEU A 84 -1.54 -6.45 -9.75
C LEU A 84 -2.63 -5.46 -10.15
N ASN A 85 -3.80 -5.63 -9.52
CA ASN A 85 -4.92 -4.71 -9.66
C ASN A 85 -5.07 -3.93 -8.36
N ARG A 86 -5.04 -2.61 -8.46
CA ARG A 86 -5.21 -1.66 -7.36
C ARG A 86 -6.52 -0.89 -7.55
N LEU A 87 -7.24 -0.69 -6.46
CA LEU A 87 -8.40 0.21 -6.40
C LEU A 87 -8.06 1.42 -5.54
N THR A 88 -8.21 2.64 -6.05
CA THR A 88 -8.16 3.88 -5.28
C THR A 88 -9.57 4.39 -5.05
N ILE A 89 -9.99 4.45 -3.78
CA ILE A 89 -11.34 4.88 -3.39
C ILE A 89 -11.27 6.33 -2.93
N ILE A 90 -11.93 7.22 -3.67
CA ILE A 90 -12.11 8.62 -3.28
C ILE A 90 -13.42 8.73 -2.52
N PHE A 91 -13.37 9.23 -1.29
CA PHE A 91 -14.57 9.35 -0.47
C PHE A 91 -14.53 10.54 0.50
N SER A 92 -15.71 11.06 0.77
CA SER A 92 -16.04 12.15 1.68
C SER A 92 -16.86 11.64 2.86
N ASN A 93 -17.72 10.63 2.64
CA ASN A 93 -18.67 10.10 3.61
C ASN A 93 -18.47 8.61 3.91
N GLN A 94 -18.70 8.22 5.16
CA GLN A 94 -18.54 6.83 5.64
C GLN A 94 -19.51 5.84 4.98
N ASP A 95 -20.75 6.25 4.68
CA ASP A 95 -21.78 5.36 4.13
C ASP A 95 -21.41 4.78 2.76
N ILE A 96 -20.67 5.56 1.98
CA ILE A 96 -20.17 5.17 0.66
C ILE A 96 -19.16 4.03 0.79
N PHE A 97 -18.23 4.15 1.72
CA PHE A 97 -17.20 3.13 1.95
C PHE A 97 -17.81 1.79 2.39
N ASN A 98 -18.85 1.82 3.23
CA ASN A 98 -19.58 0.63 3.65
C ASN A 98 -20.28 -0.10 2.49
N LYS A 99 -20.77 0.64 1.48
CA LYS A 99 -21.34 0.05 0.26
C LYS A 99 -20.27 -0.60 -0.60
N ILE A 100 -19.13 0.08 -0.77
CA ILE A 100 -17.99 -0.40 -1.56
C ILE A 100 -17.43 -1.70 -0.98
N THR A 101 -17.24 -1.76 0.34
CA THR A 101 -16.68 -2.95 1.01
C THR A 101 -17.58 -4.19 0.87
N LYS A 102 -18.90 -4.00 0.71
CA LYS A 102 -19.87 -5.08 0.50
C LYS A 102 -19.91 -5.60 -0.94
N SER A 103 -19.33 -4.87 -1.89
CA SER A 103 -19.30 -5.29 -3.29
C SER A 103 -18.47 -6.58 -3.46
N PRO A 104 -18.91 -7.53 -4.30
CA PRO A 104 -18.10 -8.70 -4.63
C PRO A 104 -16.82 -8.33 -5.39
N ASN A 105 -16.83 -7.25 -6.18
CA ASN A 105 -15.65 -6.82 -6.94
C ASN A 105 -14.53 -6.26 -6.04
N TYR A 106 -14.86 -5.62 -4.91
CA TYR A 106 -13.85 -5.11 -3.97
C TYR A 106 -12.86 -6.19 -3.50
N LYS A 107 -13.33 -7.42 -3.28
CA LYS A 107 -12.48 -8.54 -2.85
C LYS A 107 -11.52 -9.06 -3.93
N LYS A 108 -11.78 -8.73 -5.20
CA LYS A 108 -10.94 -9.15 -6.34
C LYS A 108 -9.71 -8.25 -6.53
N TYR A 109 -9.68 -7.07 -5.90
CA TYR A 109 -8.51 -6.20 -5.96
C TYR A 109 -7.42 -6.67 -5.02
N HIS A 110 -6.19 -6.68 -5.56
CA HIS A 110 -5.00 -7.06 -4.83
C HIS A 110 -4.63 -5.99 -3.81
N ILE A 111 -4.59 -4.73 -4.22
CA ILE A 111 -4.20 -3.59 -3.36
C ILE A 111 -5.36 -2.59 -3.27
N VAL A 112 -5.62 -2.06 -2.08
CA VAL A 112 -6.62 -1.01 -1.86
C VAL A 112 -5.95 0.25 -1.33
N ALA A 113 -6.15 1.34 -2.05
CA ALA A 113 -5.77 2.68 -1.67
C ALA A 113 -7.00 3.53 -1.36
N VAL A 114 -6.86 4.47 -0.44
CA VAL A 114 -7.93 5.38 -0.02
C VAL A 114 -7.50 6.83 -0.11
N LEU A 115 -8.39 7.69 -0.56
CA LEU A 115 -8.20 9.13 -0.69
C LEU A 115 -9.37 9.85 0.00
N PRO A 116 -9.21 10.24 1.28
CA PRO A 116 -10.23 10.95 2.02
C PRO A 116 -10.28 12.44 1.63
N LEU A 117 -11.46 12.99 1.40
CA LEU A 117 -11.66 14.40 1.03
C LEU A 117 -12.04 15.31 2.19
N THR A 118 -12.44 14.76 3.35
CA THR A 118 -12.92 15.53 4.50
C THR A 118 -12.19 15.15 5.80
N GLN A 119 -12.25 16.03 6.80
CA GLN A 119 -11.72 15.74 8.14
C GLN A 119 -12.36 14.49 8.77
N ASN A 120 -13.66 14.30 8.54
CA ASN A 120 -14.41 13.15 9.05
C ASN A 120 -13.99 11.86 8.33
N ALA A 121 -13.74 11.93 7.02
CA ALA A 121 -13.29 10.80 6.22
C ALA A 121 -11.93 10.27 6.71
N ILE A 122 -10.94 11.14 6.95
CA ILE A 122 -9.62 10.69 7.45
C ILE A 122 -9.70 10.11 8.87
N GLN A 123 -10.53 10.67 9.75
CA GLN A 123 -10.77 10.11 11.10
C GLN A 123 -11.42 8.73 11.02
N PHE A 124 -12.36 8.55 10.09
CA PHE A 124 -12.97 7.26 9.81
C PHE A 124 -11.94 6.26 9.28
N THR A 125 -11.01 6.69 8.41
CA THR A 125 -9.89 5.85 7.93
C THR A 125 -9.04 5.34 9.08
N CYS A 126 -8.63 6.23 10.00
CA CYS A 126 -7.81 5.85 11.15
C CYS A 126 -8.48 4.80 12.05
N SER A 127 -9.80 4.85 12.20
CA SER A 127 -10.52 3.99 13.13
C SER A 127 -10.98 2.67 12.51
N ASN A 128 -11.66 2.72 11.36
CA ASN A 128 -12.49 1.60 10.89
C ASN A 128 -12.08 1.02 9.54
N ILE A 129 -11.32 1.75 8.72
CA ILE A 129 -10.96 1.27 7.39
C ILE A 129 -9.70 0.41 7.47
N ASP A 130 -9.77 -0.75 6.84
CA ASP A 130 -8.61 -1.62 6.60
C ASP A 130 -8.25 -1.54 5.11
N ALA A 131 -7.22 -0.75 4.81
CA ALA A 131 -6.69 -0.55 3.46
C ALA A 131 -5.15 -0.48 3.55
N ASP A 132 -4.49 -0.54 2.39
CA ASP A 132 -3.05 -0.76 2.32
C ASP A 132 -2.29 0.57 2.16
N ILE A 133 -2.87 1.50 1.40
CA ILE A 133 -2.23 2.77 1.01
C ILE A 133 -3.16 3.94 1.32
N LEU A 134 -2.62 5.00 1.92
CA LEU A 134 -3.25 6.33 1.96
C LEU A 134 -2.70 7.18 0.82
N SER A 135 -3.54 7.46 -0.17
CA SER A 135 -3.23 8.32 -1.31
C SER A 135 -3.74 9.74 -1.06
N TYR A 136 -3.28 10.65 -1.90
CA TYR A 136 -3.63 12.05 -1.87
C TYR A 136 -3.89 12.58 -3.28
N ASP A 137 -4.71 13.63 -3.40
CA ASP A 137 -5.00 14.28 -4.68
C ASP A 137 -3.94 15.35 -4.99
N PRO A 138 -3.07 15.17 -6.00
CA PRO A 138 -2.01 16.12 -6.31
C PRO A 138 -2.51 17.50 -6.75
N GLU A 139 -3.74 17.62 -7.25
CA GLU A 139 -4.29 18.88 -7.77
C GLU A 139 -4.66 19.84 -6.65
N SER A 140 -5.36 19.35 -5.63
CA SER A 140 -5.78 20.15 -4.49
C SER A 140 -4.67 20.24 -3.42
N LYS A 141 -4.93 21.00 -2.33
CA LYS A 141 -4.16 20.91 -1.07
C LYS A 141 -4.93 20.08 -0.07
N ILE A 142 -4.22 19.39 0.85
CA ILE A 142 -4.85 18.45 1.79
C ILE A 142 -5.99 19.16 2.50
N PRO A 143 -7.26 18.73 2.31
CA PRO A 143 -8.42 19.45 2.80
C PRO A 143 -8.68 19.21 4.30
N TYR A 144 -7.85 18.39 4.95
CA TYR A 144 -7.94 18.01 6.35
C TYR A 144 -6.64 18.28 7.10
N LYS A 145 -6.75 18.45 8.42
CA LYS A 145 -5.59 18.62 9.30
C LYS A 145 -5.11 17.26 9.78
N LEU A 146 -3.95 16.84 9.25
CA LEU A 146 -3.25 15.66 9.73
C LEU A 146 -2.54 15.99 11.06
N THR A 147 -2.63 15.08 12.03
CA THR A 147 -1.94 15.20 13.33
C THR A 147 -0.97 14.04 13.52
N ARG A 148 0.05 14.21 14.37
CA ARG A 148 1.03 13.14 14.68
C ARG A 148 0.36 11.86 15.19
N LYS A 149 -0.68 11.99 16.02
CA LYS A 149 -1.44 10.85 16.55
C LYS A 149 -2.11 10.07 15.42
N MET A 150 -2.81 10.75 14.51
CA MET A 150 -3.45 10.13 13.35
C MET A 150 -2.41 9.47 12.42
N TYR A 151 -1.25 10.10 12.28
CA TYR A 151 -0.16 9.57 11.47
C TYR A 151 0.34 8.21 12.00
N ASN A 152 0.67 8.15 13.29
CA ASN A 152 1.16 6.93 13.92
C ASN A 152 0.08 5.84 13.97
N GLN A 153 -1.18 6.21 14.23
CA GLN A 153 -2.30 5.27 14.25
C GLN A 153 -2.48 4.55 12.90
N LEU A 154 -2.29 5.26 11.78
CA LEU A 154 -2.37 4.65 10.44
C LEU A 154 -1.20 3.69 10.19
N ILE A 155 0.02 4.05 10.62
CA ILE A 155 1.19 3.17 10.52
C ILE A 155 1.00 1.91 11.33
N GLU A 156 0.48 2.01 12.55
CA GLU A 156 0.17 0.86 13.42
C GLU A 156 -0.86 -0.09 12.77
N LYS A 157 -1.81 0.46 12.00
CA LYS A 157 -2.76 -0.33 11.19
C LYS A 157 -2.14 -0.94 9.93
N GLY A 158 -0.89 -0.61 9.59
CA GLY A 158 -0.20 -1.11 8.40
C GLY A 158 -0.38 -0.28 7.13
N PHE A 159 -0.90 0.94 7.24
CA PHE A 159 -1.01 1.86 6.10
C PHE A 159 0.36 2.38 5.68
N HIS A 160 0.51 2.60 4.37
CA HIS A 160 1.64 3.33 3.81
C HIS A 160 1.16 4.63 3.16
N TYR A 161 1.91 5.70 3.36
CA TYR A 161 1.64 7.00 2.75
C TYR A 161 2.22 7.05 1.35
N GLU A 162 1.42 7.43 0.38
CA GLU A 162 1.85 7.51 -1.02
C GLU A 162 2.29 8.92 -1.42
N ILE A 163 3.41 8.98 -2.13
CA ILE A 163 3.87 10.17 -2.86
C ILE A 163 3.85 9.81 -4.35
N LEU A 164 3.08 10.56 -5.13
CA LEU A 164 2.99 10.38 -6.59
C LEU A 164 4.01 11.31 -7.27
N TYR A 165 4.91 10.76 -8.09
CA TYR A 165 5.95 11.57 -8.71
C TYR A 165 5.59 12.11 -10.11
N ALA A 166 4.75 11.44 -10.90
CA ALA A 166 4.38 11.94 -12.23
C ALA A 166 3.71 13.32 -12.22
N PRO A 167 2.76 13.62 -11.29
CA PRO A 167 2.20 14.97 -11.10
C PRO A 167 3.26 16.06 -10.89
N VAL A 168 4.35 15.72 -10.20
CA VAL A 168 5.46 16.62 -9.88
C VAL A 168 6.23 17.02 -11.14
N ILE A 169 6.31 16.12 -12.12
CA ILE A 169 6.99 16.37 -13.39
C ILE A 169 6.10 17.24 -14.30
N GLN A 170 4.79 16.98 -14.32
CA GLN A 170 3.86 17.60 -15.26
C GLN A 170 3.56 19.07 -14.97
N ASP A 171 3.21 19.40 -13.73
CA ASP A 171 2.76 20.74 -13.38
C ASP A 171 3.53 21.34 -12.19
N SER A 172 3.79 22.65 -12.27
CA SER A 172 4.50 23.41 -11.25
C SER A 172 3.69 23.61 -9.97
N THR A 173 2.36 23.66 -10.06
CA THR A 173 1.48 23.83 -8.91
C THR A 173 1.38 22.52 -8.14
N GLN A 174 1.11 21.42 -8.84
CA GLN A 174 1.10 20.06 -8.28
C GLN A 174 2.45 19.71 -7.63
N ARG A 175 3.58 20.10 -8.25
CA ARG A 175 4.93 19.98 -7.67
C ARG A 175 5.04 20.64 -6.30
N LYS A 176 4.60 21.90 -6.17
CA LYS A 176 4.64 22.62 -4.89
C LYS A 176 3.78 21.93 -3.83
N ASN A 177 2.58 21.51 -4.20
CA ASN A 177 1.66 20.82 -3.29
C ASN A 177 2.22 19.47 -2.82
N MET A 178 2.85 18.70 -3.71
CA MET A 178 3.43 17.40 -3.38
C MET A 178 4.66 17.53 -2.46
N ILE A 179 5.56 18.46 -2.77
CA ILE A 179 6.73 18.75 -1.91
C ILE A 179 6.27 19.24 -0.53
N GLN A 180 5.28 20.13 -0.48
CA GLN A 180 4.72 20.58 0.80
C GLN A 180 4.15 19.40 1.60
N THR A 181 3.42 18.50 0.94
CA THR A 181 2.81 17.32 1.57
C THR A 181 3.86 16.34 2.08
N SER A 182 4.91 16.07 1.32
CA SER A 182 5.97 15.16 1.76
C SER A 182 6.72 15.69 2.99
N HIS A 183 6.97 17.00 3.05
CA HIS A 183 7.56 17.62 4.25
C HIS A 183 6.62 17.59 5.46
N ILE A 184 5.30 17.58 5.24
CA ILE A 184 4.32 17.37 6.32
C ILE A 184 4.47 15.95 6.89
N TYR A 185 4.62 14.92 6.04
CA TYR A 185 4.88 13.54 6.50
C TYR A 185 6.19 13.43 7.27
N HIS A 186 7.25 14.10 6.80
CA HIS A 186 8.51 14.19 7.54
C HIS A 186 8.33 14.86 8.91
N SER A 187 7.60 15.97 8.96
CA SER A 187 7.38 16.75 10.19
C SER A 187 6.59 15.99 11.26
N PHE A 188 5.67 15.11 10.84
CA PHE A 188 4.82 14.37 11.75
C PHE A 188 5.37 13.03 12.20
N GLY A 189 5.87 12.21 11.28
CA GLY A 189 6.35 10.86 11.60
C GLY A 189 7.68 10.51 10.95
N LYS A 190 8.50 11.51 10.61
CA LYS A 190 9.86 11.32 10.07
C LYS A 190 9.87 10.45 8.81
N SER A 191 8.81 10.55 8.01
CA SER A 191 8.65 9.82 6.76
C SER A 191 8.69 8.29 6.89
N LYS A 192 8.20 7.78 8.02
CA LYS A 192 8.00 6.33 8.21
C LYS A 192 6.88 5.82 7.30
N SER A 193 7.06 4.62 6.75
CA SER A 193 6.07 3.95 5.90
C SER A 193 5.59 4.80 4.72
N VAL A 194 6.51 5.50 4.06
CA VAL A 194 6.24 6.25 2.81
C VAL A 194 6.62 5.37 1.61
N ILE A 195 5.77 5.35 0.60
CA ILE A 195 6.03 4.76 -0.71
C ILE A 195 6.01 5.85 -1.78
N ILE A 196 6.85 5.68 -2.81
CA ILE A 196 6.81 6.53 -3.99
C ILE A 196 6.27 5.69 -5.14
N SER A 197 5.20 6.17 -5.78
CA SER A 197 4.57 5.52 -6.92
C SER A 197 4.50 6.48 -8.11
N SER A 198 4.31 5.97 -9.32
CA SER A 198 4.33 6.83 -10.51
C SER A 198 3.14 7.76 -10.61
N GLY A 199 1.92 7.27 -10.51
CA GLY A 199 0.73 8.05 -10.88
C GLY A 199 0.74 8.40 -12.37
N ALA A 200 1.46 7.62 -13.18
CA ALA A 200 1.68 7.95 -14.58
C ALA A 200 0.42 7.68 -15.42
N THR A 201 -0.04 8.72 -16.11
CA THR A 201 -1.10 8.65 -17.13
C THR A 201 -0.55 8.27 -18.52
N SER A 202 0.74 8.46 -18.74
CA SER A 202 1.43 8.16 -19.98
C SER A 202 2.78 7.50 -19.73
N ARG A 203 3.20 6.62 -20.65
CA ARG A 203 4.51 5.96 -20.67
C ARG A 203 5.67 6.94 -20.50
N MET A 204 5.56 8.16 -21.05
CA MET A 204 6.63 9.17 -21.01
C MET A 204 6.95 9.68 -19.60
N LEU A 205 6.06 9.45 -18.63
CA LEU A 205 6.23 9.88 -17.25
C LEU A 205 6.85 8.79 -16.37
N ILE A 206 7.02 7.57 -16.88
CA ILE A 206 7.66 6.49 -16.13
C ILE A 206 9.16 6.79 -16.02
N ARG A 207 9.73 6.60 -14.83
CA ARG A 207 11.15 6.87 -14.52
C ARG A 207 11.80 5.64 -13.90
N GLY A 208 13.13 5.57 -14.01
CA GLY A 208 13.90 4.50 -13.39
C GLY A 208 13.90 4.61 -11.86
N PRO A 209 14.03 3.49 -11.13
CA PRO A 209 14.00 3.49 -9.67
C PRO A 209 15.10 4.37 -9.04
N TYR A 210 16.29 4.42 -9.63
CA TYR A 210 17.38 5.27 -9.15
C TYR A 210 17.08 6.77 -9.29
N ASP A 211 16.40 7.18 -10.36
CA ASP A 211 15.96 8.58 -10.53
C ASP A 211 14.93 8.95 -9.46
N ILE A 212 14.04 8.00 -9.13
CA ILE A 212 13.03 8.19 -8.09
C ILE A 212 13.68 8.26 -6.70
N ILE A 213 14.72 7.46 -6.44
CA ILE A 213 15.49 7.56 -5.18
C ILE A 213 16.09 8.95 -5.04
N ASN A 214 16.69 9.49 -6.10
CA ASN A 214 17.22 10.85 -6.11
C ASN A 214 16.13 11.91 -5.90
N LEU A 215 14.95 11.72 -6.52
CA LEU A 215 13.79 12.58 -6.31
C LEU A 215 13.26 12.51 -4.87
N GLY A 216 13.39 11.35 -4.21
CA GLY A 216 13.05 11.14 -2.80
C GLY A 216 13.72 12.13 -1.86
N ILE A 217 14.95 12.54 -2.17
CA ILE A 217 15.70 13.53 -1.39
C ILE A 217 14.99 14.90 -1.42
N ILE A 218 14.44 15.29 -2.57
CA ILE A 218 13.66 16.54 -2.72
C ILE A 218 12.38 16.49 -1.87
N PHE A 219 11.80 15.30 -1.66
CA PHE A 219 10.64 15.11 -0.81
C PHE A 219 10.96 15.14 0.69
N GLY A 220 12.23 15.33 1.09
CA GLY A 220 12.66 15.34 2.49
C GLY A 220 12.84 13.95 3.09
N LEU A 221 13.06 12.93 2.24
CA LEU A 221 13.48 11.60 2.66
C LEU A 221 15.01 11.54 2.77
N SER A 222 15.54 10.74 3.68
CA SER A 222 16.95 10.34 3.59
C SER A 222 17.17 9.40 2.40
N GLU A 223 18.41 9.24 1.95
CA GLU A 223 18.76 8.31 0.85
C GLU A 223 18.31 6.87 1.16
N GLU A 224 18.50 6.43 2.40
CA GLU A 224 18.04 5.13 2.87
C GLU A 224 16.50 5.02 2.84
N GLN A 225 15.79 6.05 3.31
CA GLN A 225 14.32 6.08 3.27
C GLN A 225 13.80 6.08 1.83
N ALA A 226 14.43 6.84 0.94
CA ALA A 226 14.07 6.89 -0.46
C ALA A 226 14.26 5.52 -1.14
N LYS A 227 15.38 4.84 -0.88
CA LYS A 227 15.62 3.46 -1.34
C LYS A 227 14.60 2.48 -0.77
N ASN A 228 14.31 2.57 0.53
CA ASN A 228 13.35 1.71 1.21
C ASN A 228 11.91 1.95 0.73
N SER A 229 11.57 3.16 0.28
CA SER A 229 10.22 3.50 -0.19
C SER A 229 9.77 2.67 -1.40
N ILE A 230 10.70 2.37 -2.31
CA ILE A 230 10.44 1.59 -3.54
C ILE A 230 10.67 0.09 -3.32
N LEU A 231 11.45 -0.29 -2.30
CA LEU A 231 11.86 -1.68 -2.06
C LEU A 231 11.12 -2.30 -0.87
N TYR A 232 11.53 -1.94 0.36
CA TYR A 232 11.04 -2.56 1.59
C TYR A 232 9.60 -2.14 1.91
N CYS A 233 9.30 -0.84 1.91
CA CYS A 233 7.95 -0.33 2.15
C CYS A 233 6.98 -0.86 1.10
N ALA A 234 7.41 -0.88 -0.17
CA ALA A 234 6.59 -1.43 -1.23
C ALA A 234 6.31 -2.93 -1.04
N ARG A 235 7.32 -3.74 -0.67
CA ARG A 235 7.12 -5.15 -0.32
C ARG A 235 6.14 -5.31 0.84
N ASN A 236 6.22 -4.47 1.86
CA ASN A 236 5.30 -4.52 3.00
C ASN A 236 3.86 -4.21 2.61
N VAL A 237 3.63 -3.24 1.71
CA VAL A 237 2.30 -3.00 1.14
C VAL A 237 1.75 -4.27 0.49
N TYR A 238 2.56 -4.97 -0.31
CA TYR A 238 2.13 -6.23 -0.93
C TYR A 238 1.78 -7.30 0.10
N LEU A 239 2.61 -7.47 1.14
CA LEU A 239 2.34 -8.45 2.21
C LEU A 239 1.07 -8.12 3.00
N ASN A 240 0.87 -6.84 3.35
CA ASN A 240 -0.34 -6.37 4.02
C ASN A 240 -1.58 -6.62 3.16
N ALA A 241 -1.49 -6.35 1.86
CA ALA A 241 -2.57 -6.55 0.92
C ALA A 241 -2.94 -8.03 0.75
N VAL A 242 -1.95 -8.93 0.72
CA VAL A 242 -2.16 -10.38 0.75
C VAL A 242 -2.82 -10.83 2.05
N GLY A 243 -2.37 -10.29 3.20
CA GLY A 243 -2.96 -10.55 4.51
C GLY A 243 -4.42 -10.08 4.61
N ARG A 244 -4.75 -8.93 4.01
CA ARG A 244 -6.13 -8.41 3.92
C ARG A 244 -7.01 -9.32 3.08
N SER A 245 -6.53 -9.79 1.92
CA SER A 245 -7.30 -10.66 1.02
C SER A 245 -7.52 -12.07 1.57
N ARG A 246 -6.48 -12.67 2.18
CA ARG A 246 -6.51 -14.05 2.70
C ARG A 246 -6.98 -14.16 4.16
N GLY A 247 -7.08 -13.04 4.88
CA GLY A 247 -7.34 -13.00 6.31
C GLY A 247 -6.07 -13.22 7.16
N LYS A 248 -6.21 -13.10 8.48
CA LYS A 248 -5.13 -13.35 9.45
C LYS A 248 -4.63 -14.79 9.28
N THR A 249 -3.54 -14.95 8.54
CA THR A 249 -3.02 -16.27 8.15
C THR A 249 -2.26 -16.86 9.34
N ILE A 250 -2.64 -18.06 9.76
CA ILE A 250 -1.88 -18.88 10.70
C ILE A 250 -0.65 -19.39 9.94
N MET A 251 0.53 -18.99 10.35
CA MET A 251 1.79 -19.49 9.79
C MET A 251 2.18 -20.74 10.59
N PHE A 252 2.32 -21.88 9.91
CA PHE A 252 2.94 -23.05 10.49
C PHE A 252 4.45 -22.88 10.38
N VAL A 253 5.10 -22.72 11.52
CA VAL A 253 6.56 -22.79 11.63
C VAL A 253 6.92 -24.26 11.72
N GLU A 254 7.50 -24.80 10.67
CA GLU A 254 8.12 -26.12 10.71
C GLU A 254 9.60 -25.91 11.01
N ASN A 255 10.05 -26.36 12.18
CA ASN A 255 11.47 -26.38 12.50
C ASN A 255 12.12 -27.40 11.58
N VAL A 256 12.95 -26.92 10.65
CA VAL A 256 13.82 -27.78 9.86
C VAL A 256 14.85 -28.34 10.82
N CYS A 257 14.69 -29.59 11.25
CA CYS A 257 15.77 -30.33 11.89
C CYS A 257 16.89 -30.44 10.84
N GLU A 258 18.02 -29.77 11.09
CA GLU A 258 19.25 -30.02 10.36
C GLU A 258 19.61 -31.49 10.56
N ASN A 259 19.33 -32.32 9.54
CA ASN A 259 19.97 -33.62 9.47
C ASN A 259 21.47 -33.36 9.34
N SER A 260 22.20 -33.91 10.30
CA SER A 260 23.65 -33.91 10.40
C SER A 260 24.26 -34.72 9.26
N ASP A 261 24.33 -34.12 8.07
CA ASP A 261 25.34 -34.51 7.09
C ASP A 261 26.62 -33.75 7.46
N GLU A 262 27.45 -34.43 8.25
CA GLU A 262 28.86 -34.12 8.43
C GLU A 262 29.50 -33.91 7.05
N ASN A 263 29.74 -32.66 6.64
CA ASN A 263 30.88 -32.22 5.81
C ASN A 263 30.68 -30.79 5.28
N ASN A 264 30.88 -29.80 6.15
CA ASN A 264 31.63 -28.56 5.88
C ASN A 264 31.40 -27.56 7.01
N ARG A 265 32.01 -27.82 8.17
CA ARG A 265 32.29 -26.77 9.15
C ARG A 265 33.42 -25.92 8.59
N ASN A 266 33.20 -24.60 8.60
CA ASN A 266 34.07 -23.45 8.31
C ASN A 266 33.38 -22.66 7.19
N VAL A 267 32.64 -21.59 7.43
CA VAL A 267 32.92 -20.37 8.20
C VAL A 267 31.51 -19.78 8.43
N ILE A 268 31.06 -19.51 9.65
CA ILE A 268 31.04 -18.18 10.26
C ILE A 268 30.71 -18.42 11.74
N LYS A 269 31.68 -18.14 12.61
CA LYS A 269 31.49 -17.96 14.04
C LYS A 269 31.19 -16.48 14.31
N GLU A 270 30.41 -16.28 15.37
CA GLU A 270 30.35 -15.08 16.23
C GLU A 270 29.56 -13.86 15.74
N VAL A 271 28.36 -13.68 16.29
CA VAL A 271 28.08 -12.58 17.23
C VAL A 271 27.15 -13.11 18.33
N ASP A 272 27.67 -13.16 19.56
CA ASP A 272 26.99 -13.57 20.79
C ASP A 272 25.88 -12.59 21.20
N VAL A 273 24.75 -13.13 21.67
CA VAL A 273 23.85 -12.43 22.59
C VAL A 273 23.92 -13.20 23.91
N LEU A 274 24.41 -12.51 24.94
CA LEU A 274 24.53 -12.99 26.31
C LEU A 274 23.13 -13.23 26.89
N GLU A 275 22.87 -14.45 27.33
CA GLU A 275 21.79 -14.80 28.25
C GLU A 275 22.31 -14.61 29.68
N GLU A 276 21.64 -13.79 30.49
CA GLU A 276 21.77 -13.81 31.95
C GLU A 276 20.60 -14.64 32.49
N ASP A 277 20.93 -15.75 33.14
CA ASP A 277 20.02 -16.76 33.69
C ASP A 277 19.15 -16.20 34.84
N GLU A 278 17.84 -16.42 34.78
CA GLU A 278 16.92 -16.28 35.91
C GLU A 278 16.97 -17.56 36.77
N GLU A 279 17.59 -17.49 37.94
CA GLU A 279 17.42 -18.50 38.99
C GLU A 279 16.11 -18.28 39.77
N GLU A 280 15.35 -19.37 39.93
CA GLU A 280 14.05 -19.45 40.62
C GLU A 280 14.12 -18.95 42.08
N MET A 281 13.21 -18.05 42.47
CA MET A 281 12.87 -17.78 43.87
C MET A 281 11.39 -18.07 44.13
N GLU A 282 11.15 -18.98 45.07
CA GLU A 282 9.84 -19.40 45.55
C GLU A 282 8.98 -18.23 46.09
N LEU A 283 7.73 -18.17 45.64
CA LEU A 283 6.73 -17.17 46.05
C LEU A 283 6.00 -17.61 47.33
N GLU A 284 6.36 -17.05 48.48
CA GLU A 284 5.47 -17.01 49.65
C GLU A 284 4.46 -15.86 49.53
N GLN A 285 3.16 -16.19 49.53
CA GLN A 285 2.06 -15.23 49.48
C GLN A 285 1.84 -14.53 50.83
N PRO A 286 1.67 -13.19 50.89
CA PRO A 286 1.09 -12.55 52.07
C PRO A 286 -0.43 -12.41 51.98
N ALA A 287 -1.07 -12.74 53.11
CA ALA A 287 -2.50 -12.85 53.34
C ALA A 287 -3.32 -11.56 53.16
N GLN A 288 -4.55 -11.73 52.66
CA GLN A 288 -5.58 -10.69 52.56
C GLN A 288 -6.00 -10.18 53.94
N LYS A 289 -5.74 -8.90 54.24
CA LYS A 289 -6.40 -8.21 55.37
C LYS A 289 -7.75 -7.66 54.94
N LYS A 290 -8.80 -8.25 55.52
CA LYS A 290 -10.19 -7.76 55.52
C LYS A 290 -10.30 -6.43 56.27
N THR A 291 -11.11 -5.54 55.72
CA THR A 291 -11.65 -4.31 56.32
C THR A 291 -12.59 -4.59 57.50
N LYS A 292 -12.62 -3.66 58.47
CA LYS A 292 -13.69 -3.27 59.43
C LYS A 292 -13.01 -2.30 60.43
N GLN A 293 -13.57 -1.19 60.90
CA GLN A 293 -14.90 -0.61 60.96
C GLN A 293 -14.73 0.92 61.02
#